data_AF-A0A2T0APR4-F1
#
_entry.id   AF-A0A2T0APR4-F1
#
_cell.length_a   1.000
_cell.length_b   1.000
_cell.length_c   1.000
_cell.angle_alpha   90.00
_cell.angle_beta   90.00
_cell.angle_gamma   90.00
#
_symmetry.space_group_name_H-M   'P 1'
#
loop_
_entity.id
_entity.type
_entity.pdbx_description
1 polymer ?
#
loop_
_entity_poly.entity_id
_entity_poly.type
_entity_poly.pdbx_seq_one_letter_code
_entity_poly.pdbx_strand_id
1 'polypeptide(L)'
;MKKLILTSRQLEDIYFGESERFAIIKEREWEQEHKYQLKQIIFEDTTTGIKYSAYIGRSGSPFTDWTYNSEIMDKNEEVCPVEEKEVVIKKWVYVDDDKITETEKVKSI
;
A
#
# COMPACT_ATOMS: atom_id res chain seq x y z
N MET A 1 3.57 4.09 20.95
CA MET A 1 2.82 4.35 19.69
C MET A 1 1.60 3.43 19.66
N LYS A 2 0.39 3.99 19.50
CA LYS A 2 -0.86 3.21 19.60
C LYS A 2 -1.21 2.61 18.24
N LYS A 3 -1.24 1.29 18.18
CA LYS A 3 -1.80 0.53 17.05
C LYS A 3 -3.30 0.79 16.96
N LEU A 4 -3.82 0.84 15.74
CA LEU A 4 -5.25 0.98 15.47
C LEU A 4 -5.75 -0.32 14.84
N ILE A 5 -6.98 -0.71 15.19
CA ILE A 5 -7.65 -1.86 14.57
C ILE A 5 -8.77 -1.28 13.71
N LEU A 6 -8.76 -1.60 12.41
CA LEU A 6 -9.78 -1.23 11.44
C LEU A 6 -10.28 -2.48 10.73
N THR A 7 -11.55 -2.51 10.34
CA THR A 7 -12.03 -3.58 9.47
C THR A 7 -11.58 -3.35 8.02
N SER A 8 -11.57 -4.40 7.19
CA SER A 8 -11.31 -4.26 5.75
C SER A 8 -12.28 -3.29 5.11
N ARG A 9 -13.56 -3.29 5.52
CA ARG A 9 -14.54 -2.29 5.07
C ARG A 9 -14.13 -0.87 5.46
N GLN A 10 -13.71 -0.64 6.69
CA GLN A 10 -13.26 0.69 7.12
C GLN A 10 -12.03 1.15 6.34
N LEU A 11 -11.07 0.26 6.07
CA LEU A 11 -9.90 0.58 5.24
C LEU A 11 -10.30 0.94 3.80
N GLU A 12 -11.29 0.25 3.24
CA GLU A 12 -11.85 0.56 1.92
C GLU A 12 -12.61 1.88 1.92
N ASP A 13 -13.43 2.18 2.93
CA ASP A 13 -14.08 3.48 3.07
C ASP A 13 -13.04 4.62 3.14
N ILE A 14 -11.90 4.41 3.81
CA ILE A 14 -10.79 5.37 3.81
C ILE A 14 -10.21 5.51 2.40
N TYR A 15 -9.95 4.40 1.70
CA TYR A 15 -9.41 4.39 0.35
C TYR A 15 -10.33 5.09 -0.67
N PHE A 16 -11.63 4.90 -0.57
CA PHE A 16 -12.61 5.57 -1.43
C PHE A 16 -12.89 7.02 -1.04
N GLY A 17 -12.31 7.51 0.05
CA GLY A 17 -12.53 8.87 0.54
C GLY A 17 -13.90 9.06 1.22
N GLU A 18 -14.51 7.97 1.68
CA GLU A 18 -15.81 7.95 2.37
C GLU A 18 -15.66 8.07 3.90
N SER A 19 -14.43 8.05 4.43
CA SER A 19 -14.15 8.25 5.85
C SER A 19 -14.14 9.72 6.25
N GLU A 20 -14.91 10.09 7.28
CA GLU A 20 -14.87 11.45 7.86
C GLU A 20 -13.63 11.72 8.72
N ARG A 21 -13.02 10.65 9.27
CA ARG A 21 -11.91 10.78 10.23
C ARG A 21 -10.53 10.62 9.59
N PHE A 22 -10.42 9.88 8.49
CA PHE A 22 -9.13 9.58 7.91
C PHE A 22 -9.05 10.08 6.47
N ALA A 23 -7.89 10.60 6.09
CA ALA A 23 -7.63 11.07 4.73
C ALA A 23 -6.43 10.34 4.13
N ILE A 24 -6.54 9.92 2.86
CA ILE A 24 -5.42 9.32 2.12
C ILE A 24 -4.35 10.38 1.85
N ILE A 25 -3.10 10.04 2.17
CA ILE A 25 -1.92 10.87 1.93
C ILE A 25 -1.14 10.37 0.72
N LYS A 26 -1.03 9.04 0.58
CA LYS A 26 -0.24 8.41 -0.48
C LYS A 26 -0.78 7.05 -0.84
N GLU A 27 -0.69 6.75 -2.12
CA GLU A 27 -1.11 5.49 -2.70
C GLU A 27 0.05 4.93 -3.53
N ARG A 28 0.26 3.60 -3.44
CA ARG A 28 1.13 2.89 -4.38
C ARG A 28 0.33 2.36 -5.57
N GLU A 29 1.05 1.86 -6.57
CA GLU A 29 0.44 1.09 -7.64
C GLU A 29 -0.14 -0.23 -7.11
N TRP A 30 -1.08 -0.78 -7.86
CA TRP A 30 -1.59 -2.13 -7.59
C TRP A 30 -0.53 -3.17 -7.95
N GLU A 31 -0.21 -4.03 -7.01
CA GLU A 31 0.60 -5.22 -7.20
C GLU A 31 -0.32 -6.41 -7.52
N GLN A 32 -0.07 -7.07 -8.65
CA GLN A 32 -0.89 -8.18 -9.15
C GLN A 32 -0.22 -9.52 -8.87
N GLU A 33 -0.95 -10.42 -8.22
CA GLU A 33 -0.59 -11.83 -8.04
C GLU A 33 -1.76 -12.72 -8.50
N HIS A 34 -1.66 -13.25 -9.72
CA HIS A 34 -2.72 -14.05 -10.37
C HIS A 34 -4.08 -13.34 -10.41
N LYS A 35 -5.04 -13.76 -9.56
CA LYS A 35 -6.37 -13.15 -9.45
C LYS A 35 -6.47 -12.16 -8.29
N TYR A 36 -5.42 -12.00 -7.50
CA TYR A 36 -5.38 -11.15 -6.33
C TYR A 36 -4.59 -9.88 -6.65
N GLN A 37 -5.12 -8.74 -6.23
CA GLN A 37 -4.41 -7.46 -6.27
C GLN A 37 -4.33 -6.87 -4.88
N LEU A 38 -3.19 -6.27 -4.58
CA LEU A 38 -2.93 -5.56 -3.34
C LEU A 38 -2.35 -4.18 -3.64
N LYS A 39 -2.69 -3.21 -2.81
CA LYS A 39 -2.16 -1.85 -2.91
C LYS A 39 -1.91 -1.29 -1.53
N GLN A 40 -0.70 -0.76 -1.32
CA GLN A 40 -0.39 -0.06 -0.08
C GLN A 40 -0.95 1.36 -0.11
N ILE A 41 -1.59 1.75 1.00
CA ILE A 41 -2.05 3.12 1.24
C ILE A 41 -1.39 3.67 2.51
N ILE A 42 -1.11 4.97 2.50
CA ILE A 42 -0.77 5.76 3.69
C ILE A 42 -1.89 6.76 3.90
N PHE A 43 -2.44 6.79 5.10
CA PHE A 43 -3.53 7.70 5.47
C PHE A 43 -3.24 8.36 6.81
N GLU A 44 -3.87 9.51 7.05
CA GLU A 44 -3.72 10.30 8.28
C GLU A 44 -5.04 10.33 9.04
N ASP A 45 -4.98 10.15 10.36
CA ASP A 45 -6.08 10.47 11.26
C ASP A 45 -6.17 11.99 11.42
N THR A 46 -7.18 12.61 10.81
CA THR A 46 -7.34 14.08 10.78
C THR A 46 -7.54 14.67 12.17
N THR A 47 -7.91 13.85 13.16
CA THR A 47 -8.05 14.29 14.55
C THR A 47 -6.70 14.38 15.27
N THR A 48 -5.76 13.48 14.96
CA THR A 48 -4.49 13.35 15.72
C THR A 48 -3.25 13.72 14.91
N GLY A 49 -3.35 13.81 13.58
CA GLY A 49 -2.23 13.99 12.66
C GLY A 49 -1.32 12.77 12.52
N ILE A 50 -1.68 11.63 13.14
CA ILE A 50 -0.88 10.40 13.06
C ILE A 50 -1.14 9.74 11.71
N LYS A 51 -0.06 9.37 11.03
CA LYS A 51 -0.10 8.63 9.76
C LYS A 51 0.01 7.13 10.00
N TYR A 52 -0.69 6.35 9.20
CA TYR A 52 -0.76 4.90 9.27
C TYR A 52 -0.55 4.30 7.88
N SER A 53 -0.12 3.03 7.83
CA SER A 53 -0.02 2.25 6.60
C SER A 53 -0.95 1.05 6.66
N ALA A 54 -1.63 0.77 5.54
CA ALA A 54 -2.46 -0.43 5.35
C ALA A 54 -2.35 -0.96 3.92
N TYR A 55 -2.90 -2.15 3.70
CA TYR A 55 -3.06 -2.73 2.36
C TYR A 55 -4.54 -2.86 2.03
N ILE A 56 -4.92 -2.40 0.85
CA ILE A 56 -6.23 -2.66 0.25
C ILE A 56 -6.07 -3.85 -0.69
N GLY A 57 -6.98 -4.82 -0.59
CA GLY A 57 -6.97 -5.99 -1.46
C GLY A 57 -8.28 -6.16 -2.22
N ARG A 58 -8.16 -6.71 -3.41
CA ARG A 58 -9.29 -7.12 -4.25
C ARG A 58 -8.95 -8.37 -5.04
N SER A 59 -9.97 -9.14 -5.40
CA SER A 59 -9.85 -10.38 -6.17
C SER A 59 -10.70 -10.30 -7.42
N GLY A 60 -10.20 -10.78 -8.56
CA GLY A 60 -10.89 -10.69 -9.84
C GLY A 60 -9.92 -10.87 -11.00
N SER A 61 -10.30 -10.33 -12.16
CA SER A 61 -9.45 -10.33 -13.35
C SER A 61 -9.86 -9.18 -14.26
N PRO A 62 -9.06 -8.78 -15.25
CA PRO A 62 -9.50 -7.83 -16.28
C PRO A 62 -10.71 -8.29 -17.09
N PHE A 63 -11.05 -9.59 -17.03
CA PHE A 63 -12.17 -10.19 -17.76
C PHE A 63 -13.42 -10.37 -16.89
N THR A 64 -13.35 -10.05 -15.59
CA THR A 64 -14.43 -10.17 -14.62
C THR A 64 -14.48 -8.92 -13.74
N ASP A 65 -15.53 -8.74 -12.96
CA ASP A 65 -15.50 -7.68 -11.96
C ASP A 65 -14.45 -7.96 -10.87
N TRP A 66 -13.96 -6.90 -10.25
CA TRP A 66 -13.11 -6.98 -9.07
C TRP A 66 -13.99 -6.91 -7.82
N THR A 67 -13.81 -7.86 -6.92
CA THR A 67 -14.48 -7.90 -5.62
C THR A 67 -13.49 -7.51 -4.53
N TYR A 68 -13.83 -6.52 -3.72
CA TYR A 68 -12.97 -6.07 -2.63
C TYR A 68 -12.98 -7.05 -1.46
N ASN A 69 -11.93 -7.02 -0.64
CA ASN A 69 -11.78 -7.96 0.47
C ASN A 69 -12.95 -7.87 1.46
N SER A 70 -13.49 -6.68 1.74
CA SER A 70 -14.64 -6.52 2.63
C SER A 70 -15.89 -7.27 2.17
N GLU A 71 -16.08 -7.41 0.85
CA GLU A 71 -17.22 -8.13 0.25
C GLU A 71 -17.06 -9.66 0.32
N ILE A 72 -15.82 -10.15 0.45
CA ILE A 72 -15.51 -11.59 0.58
C ILE A 72 -15.47 -11.98 2.06
N MET A 73 -14.72 -11.20 2.86
CA MET A 73 -14.49 -11.41 4.28
C MET A 73 -14.04 -10.11 4.93
N ASP A 74 -14.95 -9.46 5.65
CA ASP A 74 -14.61 -8.29 6.45
C ASP A 74 -13.85 -8.71 7.72
N LYS A 75 -12.54 -8.47 7.74
CA LYS A 75 -11.65 -8.87 8.85
C LYS A 75 -11.08 -7.65 9.55
N ASN A 76 -10.71 -7.82 10.82
CA ASN A 76 -9.94 -6.82 11.55
C ASN A 76 -8.48 -6.83 11.08
N GLU A 77 -7.95 -5.64 10.83
CA GLU A 77 -6.57 -5.39 10.43
C GLU A 77 -5.92 -4.43 11.42
N GLU A 78 -4.74 -4.82 11.89
CA GLU A 78 -3.93 -3.98 12.77
C GLU A 78 -3.05 -3.06 11.90
N VAL A 79 -3.24 -1.75 12.04
CA VAL A 79 -2.44 -0.74 11.33
C VAL A 79 -1.47 -0.07 12.29
N CYS A 80 -0.21 0.00 11.88
CA CYS A 80 0.86 0.61 12.64
C CYS A 80 1.08 2.06 12.19
N PRO A 81 1.39 2.98 13.11
CA PRO A 81 1.76 4.34 12.74
C PRO A 81 3.10 4.33 11.99
N VAL A 82 3.24 5.27 11.06
CA VAL A 82 4.41 5.42 10.18
C VAL A 82 4.93 6.85 10.19
N GLU A 83 6.22 6.99 9.93
CA GLU A 83 6.91 8.27 9.75
C GLU A 83 7.52 8.31 8.36
N GLU A 84 7.42 9.47 7.70
CA GLU A 84 8.15 9.71 6.46
C GLU A 84 9.61 10.05 6.78
N LYS A 85 10.54 9.38 6.11
CA LYS A 85 11.98 9.65 6.23
C LYS A 85 12.61 9.65 4.85
N GLU A 86 13.41 10.67 4.58
CA GLU A 86 14.27 10.69 3.41
C GLU A 86 15.43 9.70 3.61
N VAL A 87 15.62 8.79 2.65
CA VAL A 87 16.70 7.80 2.68
C VAL A 87 17.57 7.98 1.44
N VAL A 88 18.84 8.31 1.64
CA VAL A 88 19.83 8.40 0.55
C VAL A 88 20.40 7.02 0.27
N ILE A 89 20.08 6.45 -0.90
CA ILE A 89 20.62 5.15 -1.35
C ILE A 89 21.74 5.40 -2.37
N LYS A 90 22.96 5.00 -2.04
CA LYS A 90 24.07 4.94 -3.01
C LYS A 90 24.07 3.58 -3.70
N LYS A 91 23.93 3.56 -5.03
CA LYS A 91 24.05 2.35 -5.86
C LYS A 91 25.26 2.48 -6.77
N TRP A 92 26.05 1.41 -6.89
CA TRP A 92 27.06 1.28 -7.93
C TRP A 92 26.38 0.76 -9.19
N VAL A 93 26.54 1.48 -10.31
CA VAL A 93 26.05 1.06 -11.63
C VAL A 93 27.24 0.75 -12.52
N TYR A 94 27.06 -0.20 -13.43
CA TYR A 94 28.01 -0.43 -14.50
C TYR A 94 27.87 0.71 -15.51
N VAL A 95 29.00 1.31 -15.90
CA VAL A 95 29.06 2.37 -16.91
C VAL A 95 29.82 1.80 -18.10
N ASP A 96 29.14 1.69 -19.24
CA ASP A 96 29.74 1.44 -20.55
C ASP A 96 29.41 2.64 -21.44
N ASP A 97 30.33 3.01 -22.33
CA ASP A 97 30.53 4.35 -22.92
C ASP A 97 29.35 4.94 -23.72
N ASP A 98 28.16 4.34 -23.71
CA ASP A 98 26.93 4.93 -24.24
C ASP A 98 25.60 4.42 -23.62
N LYS A 99 25.62 3.58 -22.56
CA LYS A 99 24.38 3.04 -21.96
C LYS A 99 24.47 2.81 -20.45
N ILE A 100 23.58 3.43 -19.70
CA ILE A 100 23.30 3.10 -18.30
C ILE A 100 22.23 2.00 -18.30
N THR A 101 22.60 0.78 -17.92
CA THR A 101 21.64 -0.32 -17.65
C THR A 101 21.64 -0.63 -16.16
N GLU A 102 20.46 -0.52 -15.53
CA GLU A 102 20.25 -0.97 -14.15
C GLU A 102 20.52 -2.49 -14.05
N THR A 103 21.52 -2.88 -13.28
CA THR A 103 21.77 -4.29 -12.99
C THR A 103 20.82 -4.77 -11.89
N GLU A 104 19.62 -5.21 -12.28
CA GLU A 104 18.80 -6.05 -11.40
C GLU A 104 19.48 -7.42 -11.20
N LYS A 105 19.91 -7.69 -9.97
CA LYS A 105 19.78 -8.99 -9.30
C LYS A 105 20.29 -8.88 -7.87
N VAL A 106 19.35 -8.79 -6.93
CA VAL A 106 19.56 -9.38 -5.60
C VAL A 106 18.69 -10.63 -5.57
N LYS A 107 19.33 -11.80 -5.74
CA LYS A 107 18.75 -13.07 -5.30
C LYS A 107 18.71 -13.02 -3.77
N SER A 108 17.51 -12.99 -3.20
CA SER A 108 17.33 -13.30 -1.78
C SER A 108 17.60 -14.79 -1.55
N ILE A 109 18.33 -15.07 -0.47
CA ILE A 109 18.86 -16.37 -0.02
C ILE A 109 17.72 -17.36 0.29
#